data_AF-A0A7W2AUH0-F1
#
_entry.id   AF-A0A7W2AUH0-F1
#
_cell.length_a   1.000
_cell.length_b   1.000
_cell.length_c   1.000
_cell.angle_alpha   90.00
_cell.angle_beta   90.00
_cell.angle_gamma   90.00
#
_symmetry.space_group_name_H-M   'P 1'
#
loop_
_entity.id
_entity.type
_entity.pdbx_description
1 polymer ?
#
loop_
_entity_poly.entity_id
_entity_poly.type
_entity_poly.pdbx_seq_one_letter_code
_entity_poly.pdbx_strand_id
1 'polypeptide(L)'
;MNKKATQAILEVGTRREAPAGTTLIEEGVFDETLFYLESGSVEILRGGEVVDTISAGDVFGEVAFVERRARTATVRTAEDCAYVAAERPDLLRSLADDAETLFDFVQAIESRRSAHMHSGSDQEVDAFLAQVADEATSHRAVHHPYLLALRDRSLPDMKWALADFARQYLGYSSHFPRYLTSVIGRLEVPEHRAALMENLTEESGIYESEEMEELAEIGVEQEWIDGIPHPVLFRRFCIAAGVEQDSLTEDAVEVVCWREMFLSILSGGSTAEALGALGLGTENVVSTMYQHFLPALEVLEAPPSETVFFPLHAAVDDHHQETLMDISRHYAATAEGRRDLLKGMRKALSLRAGFWDWLHTRALTQGKCDEGATLMF
;
A
#
# COMPACT_ATOMS: atom_id res chain seq x y z
N MET A 1 8.68 -12.65 -29.05
CA MET A 1 7.21 -12.73 -29.24
C MET A 1 6.86 -13.96 -30.07
N ASN A 2 5.70 -14.60 -29.86
CA ASN A 2 5.26 -15.72 -30.71
C ASN A 2 4.88 -15.19 -32.11
N LYS A 3 5.03 -16.03 -33.15
CA LYS A 3 4.78 -15.67 -34.56
C LYS A 3 3.34 -15.18 -34.79
N LYS A 4 2.35 -15.79 -34.14
CA LYS A 4 0.93 -15.40 -34.27
C LYS A 4 0.67 -13.96 -33.79
N ALA A 5 1.14 -13.61 -32.59
CA ALA A 5 0.98 -12.26 -32.03
C ALA A 5 1.66 -11.18 -32.89
N THR A 6 2.84 -11.50 -33.43
CA THR A 6 3.55 -10.62 -34.36
C THR A 6 2.75 -10.42 -35.65
N GLN A 7 2.22 -11.50 -36.20
CA GLN A 7 1.43 -11.45 -37.43
C GLN A 7 0.20 -10.56 -37.29
N ALA A 8 -0.52 -10.62 -36.16
CA ALA A 8 -1.68 -9.76 -35.92
C ALA A 8 -1.35 -8.26 -35.95
N ILE A 9 -0.21 -7.87 -35.35
CA ILE A 9 0.28 -6.47 -35.38
C ILE A 9 0.62 -6.07 -36.83
N LEU A 10 1.30 -6.94 -37.57
CA LEU A 10 1.70 -6.68 -38.96
C LEU A 10 0.51 -6.57 -39.93
N GLU A 11 -0.57 -7.31 -39.68
CA GLU A 11 -1.76 -7.33 -40.55
C GLU A 11 -2.63 -6.08 -40.41
N VAL A 12 -2.74 -5.55 -39.20
CA VAL A 12 -3.63 -4.41 -38.89
C VAL A 12 -2.88 -3.08 -38.83
N GLY A 13 -1.59 -3.13 -38.47
CA GLY A 13 -0.79 -1.95 -38.27
C GLY A 13 -0.35 -1.28 -39.58
N THR A 14 0.03 -0.01 -39.46
CA THR A 14 0.60 0.75 -40.58
C THR A 14 2.11 0.75 -40.47
N ARG A 15 2.78 0.23 -41.50
CA ARG A 15 4.24 0.29 -41.61
C ARG A 15 4.71 1.73 -41.85
N ARG A 16 5.74 2.14 -41.11
CA ARG A 16 6.36 3.47 -41.16
C ARG A 16 7.88 3.34 -41.11
N GLU A 17 8.56 4.40 -41.55
CA GLU A 17 10.01 4.53 -41.48
C GLU A 17 10.33 5.86 -40.79
N ALA A 18 11.37 5.86 -39.95
CA ALA A 18 11.82 7.05 -39.24
C ALA A 18 13.35 7.10 -39.19
N PRO A 19 13.97 8.26 -39.51
CA PRO A 19 15.41 8.42 -39.41
C PRO A 19 15.86 8.42 -37.94
N ALA A 20 17.15 8.23 -37.69
CA ALA A 20 17.76 8.35 -36.36
C ALA A 20 17.42 9.68 -35.67
N GLY A 21 17.16 9.62 -34.36
CA GLY A 21 16.81 10.77 -33.52
C GLY A 21 15.32 11.16 -33.54
N THR A 22 14.45 10.42 -34.23
CA THR A 22 13.01 10.69 -34.28
C THR A 22 12.32 10.19 -33.02
N THR A 23 11.58 11.06 -32.33
CA THR A 23 10.72 10.67 -31.20
C THR A 23 9.46 9.97 -31.73
N LEU A 24 9.29 8.71 -31.34
CA LEU A 24 8.12 7.89 -31.70
C LEU A 24 7.03 7.92 -30.62
N ILE A 25 7.44 8.02 -29.36
CA ILE A 25 6.58 8.11 -28.18
C ILE A 25 7.10 9.23 -27.30
N GLU A 26 6.21 10.05 -26.73
CA GLU A 26 6.55 11.11 -25.79
C GLU A 26 5.98 10.78 -24.40
N GLU A 27 6.84 10.87 -23.37
CA GLU A 27 6.47 10.60 -21.97
C GLU A 27 5.34 11.52 -21.50
N GLY A 28 4.37 10.97 -20.74
CA GLY A 28 3.23 11.70 -20.20
C GLY A 28 2.08 11.95 -21.19
N VAL A 29 2.28 11.69 -22.48
CA VAL A 29 1.20 11.78 -23.48
C VAL A 29 0.27 10.58 -23.36
N PHE A 30 -1.04 10.79 -23.49
CA PHE A 30 -2.00 9.70 -23.52
C PHE A 30 -2.11 9.14 -24.94
N ASP A 31 -1.61 7.93 -25.14
CA ASP A 31 -1.64 7.20 -26.40
C ASP A 31 -1.49 5.70 -26.13
N GLU A 32 -2.36 4.89 -26.72
CA GLU A 32 -2.45 3.44 -26.54
C GLU A 32 -1.93 2.67 -27.77
N THR A 33 -1.31 3.32 -28.77
CA THR A 33 -0.73 2.63 -29.94
C THR A 33 0.37 1.65 -29.49
N LEU A 34 0.36 0.43 -30.05
CA LEU A 34 1.43 -0.55 -29.90
C LEU A 34 2.33 -0.51 -31.14
N PHE A 35 3.64 -0.64 -30.93
CA PHE A 35 4.61 -0.63 -32.02
C PHE A 35 5.39 -1.94 -32.08
N TYR A 36 5.67 -2.40 -33.30
CA TYR A 36 6.60 -3.50 -33.57
C TYR A 36 7.76 -2.99 -34.40
N LEU A 37 8.99 -3.21 -33.94
CA LEU A 37 10.21 -2.75 -34.61
C LEU A 37 10.68 -3.80 -35.61
N GLU A 38 10.63 -3.50 -36.90
CA GLU A 38 11.06 -4.43 -37.96
C GLU A 38 12.56 -4.36 -38.20
N SER A 39 13.15 -3.16 -38.15
CA SER A 39 14.58 -2.93 -38.32
C SER A 39 15.06 -1.71 -37.53
N GLY A 40 16.34 -1.70 -37.18
CA GLY A 40 16.96 -0.65 -36.39
C GLY A 40 16.86 -0.88 -34.88
N SER A 41 17.05 0.19 -34.12
CA SER A 41 16.99 0.21 -32.65
C SER A 41 16.44 1.53 -32.15
N VAL A 42 15.77 1.47 -30.99
CA VAL A 42 15.18 2.64 -30.32
C VAL A 42 15.68 2.71 -28.87
N GLU A 43 15.94 3.92 -28.40
CA GLU A 43 16.25 4.23 -27.01
C GLU A 43 14.95 4.50 -26.24
N ILE A 44 14.86 3.96 -25.03
CA ILE A 44 13.82 4.31 -24.05
C ILE A 44 14.41 5.36 -23.11
N LEU A 45 13.72 6.49 -22.96
CA LEU A 45 14.11 7.58 -22.09
C LEU A 45 13.07 7.84 -21.01
N ARG A 46 13.49 7.93 -19.75
CA ARG A 46 12.66 8.38 -18.62
C ARG A 46 13.30 9.61 -17.99
N GLY A 47 12.56 10.70 -17.88
CA GLY A 47 13.11 11.96 -17.33
C GLY A 47 14.32 12.51 -18.12
N GLY A 48 14.45 12.13 -19.39
CA GLY A 48 15.54 12.55 -20.28
C GLY A 48 16.79 11.68 -20.28
N GLU A 49 16.90 10.67 -19.41
CA GLU A 49 18.01 9.71 -19.40
C GLU A 49 17.64 8.44 -20.17
N VAL A 50 18.60 7.88 -20.93
CA VAL A 50 18.41 6.60 -21.63
C VAL A 50 18.48 5.47 -20.61
N VAL A 51 17.36 4.76 -20.42
CA VAL A 51 17.23 3.68 -19.43
C VAL A 51 17.32 2.29 -20.06
N ASP A 52 17.01 2.16 -21.36
CA ASP A 52 17.08 0.89 -22.09
C ASP A 52 17.15 1.11 -23.61
N THR A 53 17.42 0.04 -24.37
CA THR A 53 17.41 0.04 -25.84
C THR A 53 16.70 -1.20 -26.38
N ILE A 54 15.74 -0.98 -27.28
CA ILE A 54 15.00 -2.05 -27.95
C ILE A 54 15.56 -2.24 -29.36
N SER A 55 15.83 -3.48 -29.74
CA SER A 55 16.31 -3.86 -31.08
C SER A 55 15.19 -4.45 -31.93
N ALA A 56 15.41 -4.50 -33.24
CA ALA A 56 14.51 -5.12 -34.21
C ALA A 56 14.03 -6.53 -33.79
N GLY A 57 12.76 -6.81 -34.07
CA GLY A 57 12.07 -8.05 -33.69
C GLY A 57 11.29 -7.96 -32.38
N ASP A 58 11.27 -6.78 -31.75
CA ASP A 58 10.54 -6.54 -30.49
C ASP A 58 9.42 -5.51 -30.60
N VAL A 59 8.62 -5.43 -29.53
CA VAL A 59 7.53 -4.47 -29.38
C VAL A 59 7.86 -3.38 -28.37
N PHE A 60 7.25 -2.21 -28.52
CA PHE A 60 7.31 -1.13 -27.55
C PHE A 60 5.97 -0.38 -27.47
N GLY A 61 5.74 0.32 -26.36
CA GLY A 61 4.48 1.01 -26.08
C GLY A 61 3.42 0.14 -25.39
N GLU A 62 3.80 -1.08 -25.00
CA GLU A 62 2.94 -2.10 -24.40
C GLU A 62 2.40 -1.73 -23.02
N VAL A 63 3.12 -0.93 -22.24
CA VAL A 63 2.67 -0.52 -20.89
C VAL A 63 1.39 0.30 -20.99
N ALA A 64 1.38 1.36 -21.80
CA ALA A 64 0.19 2.18 -22.02
C ALA A 64 -0.92 1.39 -22.73
N PHE A 65 -0.55 0.47 -23.64
CA PHE A 65 -1.51 -0.41 -24.29
C PHE A 65 -2.26 -1.31 -23.29
N VAL A 66 -1.57 -1.92 -22.32
CA VAL A 66 -2.17 -2.81 -21.32
C VAL A 66 -2.93 -2.03 -20.26
N GLU A 67 -2.25 -1.09 -19.61
CA GLU A 67 -2.70 -0.43 -18.38
C GLU A 67 -3.56 0.81 -18.66
N ARG A 68 -3.69 1.21 -19.92
CA ARG A 68 -4.55 2.32 -20.37
C ARG A 68 -4.23 3.65 -19.67
N ARG A 69 -2.94 3.88 -19.43
CA ARG A 69 -2.38 5.09 -18.82
C ARG A 69 -1.54 5.90 -19.81
N ALA A 70 -1.14 7.10 -19.39
CA ALA A 70 -0.18 7.90 -20.12
C ALA A 70 1.15 7.15 -20.36
N ARG A 71 1.84 7.50 -21.45
CA ARG A 71 3.15 6.91 -21.81
C ARG A 71 4.15 7.09 -20.67
N THR A 72 4.76 5.99 -20.25
CA THR A 72 5.67 5.94 -19.09
C THR A 72 7.11 6.32 -19.41
N ALA A 73 7.43 6.46 -20.69
CA ALA A 73 8.75 6.82 -21.18
C ALA A 73 8.64 7.42 -22.59
N THR A 74 9.62 8.23 -22.95
CA THR A 74 9.84 8.68 -24.33
C THR A 74 10.57 7.57 -25.08
N VAL A 75 10.20 7.30 -26.33
CA VAL A 75 10.93 6.36 -27.20
C VAL A 75 11.45 7.12 -28.40
N ARG A 76 12.76 7.03 -28.65
CA ARG A 76 13.44 7.74 -29.74
C ARG A 76 14.27 6.77 -30.56
N THR A 77 14.28 6.91 -31.88
CA THR A 77 15.12 6.09 -32.75
C THR A 77 16.62 6.34 -32.50
N ALA A 78 17.38 5.28 -32.24
CA ALA A 78 18.83 5.33 -32.08
C ALA A 78 19.55 5.34 -33.44
N GLU A 79 18.94 4.67 -34.42
CA GLU A 79 19.36 4.58 -35.82
C GLU A 79 18.14 4.69 -36.75
N ASP A 80 18.32 4.56 -38.07
CA ASP A 80 17.20 4.55 -39.00
C ASP A 80 16.34 3.29 -38.78
N CYS A 81 15.04 3.48 -38.51
CA CYS A 81 14.13 2.42 -38.11
C CYS A 81 12.99 2.22 -39.10
N ALA A 82 12.57 0.96 -39.26
CA ALA A 82 11.27 0.61 -39.83
C ALA A 82 10.44 -0.09 -38.76
N TYR A 83 9.18 0.32 -38.64
CA TYR A 83 8.29 -0.17 -37.59
C TYR A 83 6.84 -0.19 -38.05
N VAL A 84 6.02 -0.99 -37.38
CA VAL A 84 4.57 -1.06 -37.59
C VAL A 84 3.88 -0.49 -36.38
N ALA A 85 2.99 0.48 -36.59
CA ALA A 85 2.17 1.10 -35.55
C ALA A 85 0.73 0.56 -35.65
N ALA A 86 0.22 -0.04 -34.58
CA ALA A 86 -1.11 -0.62 -34.51
C ALA A 86 -1.93 0.03 -33.38
N GLU A 87 -3.08 0.60 -33.74
CA GLU A 87 -3.99 1.20 -32.77
C GLU A 87 -4.71 0.12 -31.96
N ARG A 88 -4.82 0.33 -30.64
CA ARG A 88 -5.42 -0.65 -29.72
C ARG A 88 -6.82 -1.12 -30.14
N PRO A 89 -7.77 -0.24 -30.51
CA PRO A 89 -9.11 -0.69 -30.90
C PRO A 89 -9.11 -1.61 -32.13
N ASP A 90 -8.23 -1.35 -33.09
CA ASP A 90 -8.18 -2.11 -34.33
C ASP A 90 -7.49 -3.45 -34.12
N LEU A 91 -6.41 -3.47 -33.35
CA LEU A 91 -5.70 -4.68 -32.98
C LEU A 91 -6.60 -5.62 -32.16
N LEU A 92 -7.26 -5.12 -31.11
CA LEU A 92 -8.18 -5.93 -30.31
C LEU A 92 -9.37 -6.45 -31.13
N ARG A 93 -9.92 -5.63 -32.05
CA ARG A 93 -11.01 -6.06 -32.93
C ARG A 93 -10.57 -7.21 -33.85
N SER A 94 -9.34 -7.17 -34.36
CA SER A 94 -8.81 -8.25 -35.21
C SER A 94 -8.61 -9.57 -34.46
N LEU A 95 -8.34 -9.49 -33.15
CA LEU A 95 -8.09 -10.65 -32.29
C LEU A 95 -9.39 -11.21 -31.67
N ALA A 96 -10.49 -10.45 -31.69
CA ALA A 96 -11.72 -10.79 -30.98
C ALA A 96 -12.39 -12.08 -31.48
N ASP A 97 -12.21 -12.43 -32.76
CA ASP A 97 -12.84 -13.60 -33.38
C ASP A 97 -12.05 -14.91 -33.13
N ASP A 98 -10.87 -14.85 -32.51
CA ASP A 98 -10.02 -15.99 -32.19
C ASP A 98 -9.49 -15.90 -30.74
N ALA A 99 -10.21 -16.55 -29.83
CA ALA A 99 -9.91 -16.54 -28.40
C ALA A 99 -8.52 -17.14 -28.06
N GLU A 100 -8.04 -18.12 -28.83
CA GLU A 100 -6.71 -18.71 -28.61
C GLU A 100 -5.63 -17.68 -28.96
N THR A 101 -5.76 -17.03 -30.11
CA THR A 101 -4.80 -16.01 -30.54
C THR A 101 -4.85 -14.75 -29.67
N LEU A 102 -6.03 -14.36 -29.17
CA LEU A 102 -6.16 -13.28 -28.19
C LEU A 102 -5.43 -13.62 -26.87
N PHE A 103 -5.60 -14.83 -26.35
CA PHE A 103 -4.92 -15.27 -25.13
C PHE A 103 -3.39 -15.29 -25.30
N ASP A 104 -2.91 -15.89 -26.39
CA ASP A 104 -1.48 -15.92 -26.74
C ASP A 104 -0.90 -14.49 -26.88
N PHE A 105 -1.67 -13.58 -27.47
CA PHE A 105 -1.28 -12.18 -27.63
C PHE A 105 -1.18 -11.49 -26.27
N VAL A 106 -2.21 -11.59 -25.43
CA VAL A 106 -2.21 -10.99 -24.09
C VAL A 106 -1.03 -11.54 -23.27
N GLN A 107 -0.81 -12.85 -23.26
CA GLN A 107 0.29 -13.46 -22.53
C GLN A 107 1.66 -13.00 -23.05
N ALA A 108 1.82 -12.85 -24.37
CA ALA A 108 3.06 -12.37 -24.97
C ALA A 108 3.32 -10.90 -24.64
N ILE A 109 2.28 -10.07 -24.68
CA ILE A 109 2.37 -8.65 -24.31
C ILE A 109 2.67 -8.49 -22.82
N GLU A 110 2.03 -9.26 -21.93
CA GLU A 110 2.35 -9.26 -20.50
C GLU A 110 3.78 -9.71 -20.20
N SER A 111 4.25 -10.76 -20.89
CA SER A 111 5.63 -11.24 -20.74
C SER A 111 6.63 -10.17 -21.18
N ARG A 112 6.31 -9.40 -22.23
CA ARG A 112 7.15 -8.30 -22.72
C ARG A 112 7.08 -7.08 -21.84
N ARG A 113 5.88 -6.69 -21.40
CA ARG A 113 5.67 -5.64 -20.40
C ARG A 113 6.52 -5.95 -19.17
N SER A 114 6.45 -7.18 -18.67
CA SER A 114 7.31 -7.64 -17.58
C SER A 114 8.78 -7.46 -17.95
N ALA A 115 9.26 -8.00 -19.07
CA ALA A 115 10.67 -7.90 -19.46
C ALA A 115 11.19 -6.45 -19.62
N HIS A 116 10.40 -5.52 -20.17
CA HIS A 116 10.80 -4.11 -20.35
C HIS A 116 10.58 -3.26 -19.09
N MET A 117 9.61 -3.61 -18.24
CA MET A 117 9.52 -3.04 -16.91
C MET A 117 10.73 -3.49 -16.07
N HIS A 118 11.23 -4.71 -16.24
CA HIS A 118 12.45 -5.23 -15.58
C HIS A 118 13.78 -4.56 -16.03
N SER A 119 13.72 -3.35 -16.60
CA SER A 119 14.86 -2.42 -16.62
C SER A 119 15.45 -2.25 -15.20
N GLY A 120 16.75 -1.99 -15.08
CA GLY A 120 17.43 -1.88 -13.78
C GLY A 120 16.78 -0.91 -12.79
N SER A 121 16.01 0.07 -13.27
CA SER A 121 15.31 1.05 -12.44
C SER A 121 14.15 0.47 -11.63
N ASP A 122 13.38 -0.50 -12.14
CA ASP A 122 12.26 -1.08 -11.39
C ASP A 122 12.78 -2.10 -10.36
N GLN A 123 13.86 -2.83 -10.66
CA GLN A 123 14.57 -3.66 -9.66
C GLN A 123 15.13 -2.82 -8.52
N GLU A 124 15.66 -1.63 -8.81
CA GLU A 124 16.10 -0.69 -7.79
C GLU A 124 14.95 -0.18 -6.93
N VAL A 125 13.78 0.07 -7.53
CA VAL A 125 12.58 0.50 -6.80
C VAL A 125 12.05 -0.62 -5.90
N ASP A 126 11.94 -1.84 -6.42
CA ASP A 126 11.49 -2.98 -5.63
C ASP A 126 12.46 -3.31 -4.50
N ALA A 127 13.78 -3.27 -4.77
CA ALA A 127 14.80 -3.45 -3.74
C ALA A 127 14.74 -2.33 -2.68
N PHE A 128 14.49 -1.09 -3.09
CA PHE A 128 14.28 0.03 -2.18
C PHE A 128 13.05 -0.19 -1.30
N LEU A 129 11.90 -0.54 -1.88
CA LEU A 129 10.66 -0.75 -1.13
C LEU A 129 10.78 -1.94 -0.17
N ALA A 130 11.40 -3.04 -0.59
CA ALA A 130 11.69 -4.17 0.28
C ALA A 130 12.58 -3.76 1.46
N GLN A 131 13.61 -2.94 1.23
CA GLN A 131 14.46 -2.40 2.30
C GLN A 131 13.67 -1.49 3.25
N VAL A 132 12.78 -0.66 2.73
CA VAL A 132 11.94 0.24 3.54
C VAL A 132 10.94 -0.56 4.39
N ALA A 133 10.33 -1.60 3.83
CA ALA A 133 9.43 -2.49 4.53
C ALA A 133 10.16 -3.25 5.65
N ASP A 134 11.36 -3.78 5.39
CA ASP A 134 12.21 -4.42 6.40
C ASP A 134 12.64 -3.46 7.51
N GLU A 135 13.02 -2.22 7.15
CA GLU A 135 13.31 -1.17 8.14
C GLU A 135 12.08 -0.90 9.03
N ALA A 136 10.89 -0.84 8.43
CA ALA A 136 9.66 -0.55 9.14
C ALA A 136 9.27 -1.67 10.11
N THR A 137 9.29 -2.92 9.67
CA THR A 137 8.95 -4.10 10.50
C THR A 137 9.98 -4.35 11.59
N SER A 138 11.26 -4.06 11.32
CA SER A 138 12.34 -4.15 12.32
C SER A 138 12.41 -2.95 13.28
N HIS A 139 11.60 -1.91 13.09
CA HIS A 139 11.68 -0.69 13.87
C HIS A 139 11.28 -0.91 15.34
N ARG A 140 11.86 -0.12 16.26
CA ARG A 140 11.55 -0.16 17.71
C ARG A 140 10.07 0.06 18.06
N ALA A 141 9.28 0.61 17.14
CA ALA A 141 7.85 0.83 17.31
C ALA A 141 7.06 -0.48 17.22
N VAL A 142 7.58 -1.46 16.49
CA VAL A 142 6.98 -2.79 16.31
C VAL A 142 7.44 -3.71 17.43
N HIS A 143 8.71 -3.64 17.81
CA HIS A 143 9.29 -4.45 18.89
C HIS A 143 9.53 -3.65 20.19
N HIS A 144 8.60 -2.78 20.53
CA HIS A 144 8.74 -1.89 21.68
C HIS A 144 8.77 -2.69 23.00
N PRO A 145 9.57 -2.30 24.02
CA PRO A 145 9.57 -2.96 25.32
C PRO A 145 8.16 -3.13 25.95
N TYR A 146 7.27 -2.17 25.74
CA TYR A 146 5.86 -2.27 26.14
C TYR A 146 5.13 -3.44 25.47
N LEU A 147 5.27 -3.57 24.15
CA LEU A 147 4.61 -4.62 23.36
C LEU A 147 5.19 -6.00 23.71
N LEU A 148 6.51 -6.09 23.88
CA LEU A 148 7.17 -7.31 24.33
C LEU A 148 6.72 -7.70 25.74
N ALA A 149 6.58 -6.72 26.65
CA ALA A 149 6.09 -6.97 27.99
C ALA A 149 4.62 -7.41 28.02
N LEU A 150 3.77 -6.87 27.12
CA LEU A 150 2.41 -7.35 26.91
C LEU A 150 2.39 -8.81 26.44
N ARG A 151 3.14 -9.11 25.36
CA ARG A 151 3.26 -10.47 24.80
C ARG A 151 3.69 -11.48 25.85
N ASP A 152 4.71 -11.13 26.62
CA ASP A 152 5.31 -12.01 27.63
C ASP A 152 4.55 -11.96 28.98
N ARG A 153 3.44 -11.20 29.05
CA ARG A 153 2.59 -11.01 30.24
C ARG A 153 3.39 -10.61 31.49
N SER A 154 4.36 -9.71 31.32
CA SER A 154 5.36 -9.35 32.33
C SER A 154 5.19 -7.95 32.93
N LEU A 155 4.15 -7.21 32.52
CA LEU A 155 3.82 -5.92 33.14
C LEU A 155 3.32 -6.10 34.59
N PRO A 156 3.50 -5.11 35.47
CA PRO A 156 3.11 -5.22 36.89
C PRO A 156 1.63 -5.56 37.11
N ASP A 157 0.75 -5.02 36.28
CA ASP A 157 -0.68 -5.31 36.27
C ASP A 157 -1.18 -5.35 34.82
N MET A 158 -1.37 -6.57 34.31
CA MET A 158 -1.77 -6.79 32.92
C MET A 158 -3.19 -6.31 32.63
N LYS A 159 -4.13 -6.48 33.57
CA LYS A 159 -5.53 -6.03 33.37
C LYS A 159 -5.57 -4.51 33.31
N TRP A 160 -4.86 -3.85 34.23
CA TRP A 160 -4.72 -2.40 34.21
C TRP A 160 -4.06 -1.90 32.91
N ALA A 161 -2.97 -2.52 32.49
CA ALA A 161 -2.25 -2.12 31.28
C ALA A 161 -3.09 -2.26 30.00
N LEU A 162 -3.88 -3.33 29.88
CA LEU A 162 -4.80 -3.53 28.76
C LEU A 162 -5.96 -2.51 28.78
N ALA A 163 -6.51 -2.21 29.95
CA ALA A 163 -7.54 -1.18 30.11
C ALA A 163 -7.01 0.21 29.73
N ASP A 164 -5.79 0.57 30.19
CA ASP A 164 -5.17 1.85 29.86
C ASP A 164 -4.85 1.95 28.36
N PHE A 165 -4.32 0.89 27.75
CA PHE A 165 -4.14 0.84 26.30
C PHE A 165 -5.45 0.99 25.54
N ALA A 166 -6.49 0.25 25.92
CA ALA A 166 -7.79 0.32 25.25
C ALA A 166 -8.36 1.74 25.30
N ARG A 167 -8.32 2.39 26.47
CA ARG A 167 -8.76 3.78 26.63
C ARG A 167 -7.94 4.74 25.77
N GLN A 168 -6.62 4.60 25.77
CA GLN A 168 -5.70 5.49 25.06
C GLN A 168 -5.80 5.32 23.53
N TYR A 169 -5.91 4.08 23.05
CA TYR A 169 -5.82 3.77 21.62
C TYR A 169 -7.17 3.87 20.89
N LEU A 170 -8.30 3.99 21.62
CA LEU A 170 -9.61 4.24 21.02
C LEU A 170 -9.62 5.53 20.17
N GLY A 171 -8.93 6.58 20.65
CA GLY A 171 -8.79 7.85 19.93
C GLY A 171 -8.07 7.67 18.58
N TYR A 172 -7.12 6.75 18.50
CA TYR A 172 -6.44 6.39 17.24
C TYR A 172 -7.40 5.64 16.32
N SER A 173 -7.98 4.52 16.79
CA SER A 173 -8.81 3.63 15.96
C SER A 173 -10.04 4.36 15.41
N SER A 174 -10.72 5.16 16.23
CA SER A 174 -11.89 5.94 15.79
C SER A 174 -11.59 6.99 14.71
N HIS A 175 -10.34 7.40 14.56
CA HIS A 175 -9.91 8.38 13.56
C HIS A 175 -9.31 7.75 12.32
N PHE A 176 -9.09 6.43 12.30
CA PHE A 176 -8.44 5.74 11.19
C PHE A 176 -9.11 5.97 9.83
N PRO A 177 -10.46 5.92 9.70
CA PRO A 177 -11.15 6.27 8.45
C PRO A 177 -10.84 7.69 7.92
N ARG A 178 -10.56 8.64 8.83
CA ARG A 178 -10.20 10.01 8.46
C ARG A 178 -8.77 10.10 7.91
N TYR A 179 -7.85 9.25 8.40
CA TYR A 179 -6.50 9.15 7.86
C TYR A 179 -6.53 8.60 6.44
N LEU A 180 -7.27 7.52 6.19
CA LEU A 180 -7.51 6.97 4.86
C LEU A 180 -8.11 8.04 3.93
N THR A 181 -9.20 8.69 4.34
CA THR A 181 -9.84 9.77 3.55
C THR A 181 -8.85 10.90 3.22
N SER A 182 -7.97 11.25 4.17
CA SER A 182 -6.96 12.30 3.96
C SER A 182 -5.94 11.91 2.89
N VAL A 183 -5.50 10.65 2.84
CA VAL A 183 -4.57 10.16 1.82
C VAL A 183 -5.27 9.98 0.48
N ILE A 184 -6.48 9.40 0.46
CA ILE A 184 -7.31 9.23 -0.74
C ILE A 184 -7.51 10.56 -1.46
N GLY A 185 -7.83 11.63 -0.72
CA GLY A 185 -8.04 12.97 -1.29
C GLY A 185 -6.80 13.59 -1.95
N ARG A 186 -5.62 12.99 -1.78
CA ARG A 186 -4.33 13.47 -2.31
C ARG A 186 -3.81 12.64 -3.47
N LEU A 187 -4.40 11.48 -3.72
CA LEU A 187 -4.01 10.61 -4.83
C LEU A 187 -4.58 11.16 -6.14
N GLU A 188 -3.72 11.37 -7.13
CA GLU A 188 -4.11 11.91 -8.43
C GLU A 188 -4.57 10.81 -9.41
N VAL A 189 -4.06 9.59 -9.22
CA VAL A 189 -4.37 8.41 -10.04
C VAL A 189 -5.70 7.79 -9.58
N PRO A 190 -6.70 7.63 -10.46
CA PRO A 190 -7.99 7.02 -10.12
C PRO A 190 -7.88 5.62 -9.53
N GLU A 191 -6.99 4.80 -10.07
CA GLU A 191 -6.81 3.40 -9.66
C GLU A 191 -6.27 3.33 -8.23
N HIS A 192 -5.31 4.19 -7.87
CA HIS A 192 -4.83 4.29 -6.48
C HIS A 192 -5.92 4.71 -5.50
N ARG A 193 -6.83 5.60 -5.94
CA ARG A 193 -7.95 6.03 -5.09
C ARG A 193 -8.94 4.89 -4.85
N ALA A 194 -9.25 4.12 -5.90
CA ALA A 194 -10.15 2.97 -5.80
C ALA A 194 -9.60 1.93 -4.81
N ALA A 195 -8.32 1.58 -4.94
CA ALA A 195 -7.60 0.70 -4.03
C ALA A 195 -7.70 1.12 -2.55
N LEU A 196 -7.46 2.41 -2.22
CA LEU A 196 -7.62 2.87 -0.84
C LEU A 196 -9.08 3.02 -0.39
N MET A 197 -10.03 3.13 -1.32
CA MET A 197 -11.46 3.12 -1.01
C MET A 197 -11.94 1.72 -0.60
N GLU A 198 -11.32 0.64 -1.11
CA GLU A 198 -11.57 -0.73 -0.66
C GLU A 198 -11.17 -0.90 0.81
N ASN A 199 -9.97 -0.46 1.19
CA ASN A 199 -9.52 -0.40 2.60
C ASN A 199 -10.51 0.38 3.50
N LEU A 200 -11.04 1.51 3.02
CA LEU A 200 -12.04 2.29 3.76
C LEU A 200 -13.38 1.57 3.90
N THR A 201 -13.71 0.73 2.94
CA THR A 201 -14.93 -0.11 2.92
C THR A 201 -14.78 -1.24 3.94
N GLU A 202 -13.62 -1.89 3.98
CA GLU A 202 -13.26 -2.88 5.00
C GLU A 202 -13.32 -2.30 6.41
N GLU A 203 -12.75 -1.10 6.62
CA GLU A 203 -12.78 -0.40 7.91
C GLU A 203 -14.22 -0.08 8.38
N SER A 204 -15.16 -0.03 7.43
CA SER A 204 -16.60 0.13 7.68
C SER A 204 -17.32 -1.20 7.97
N GLY A 205 -16.59 -2.32 7.99
CA GLY A 205 -17.07 -3.68 8.28
C GLY A 205 -17.62 -4.41 7.06
N ILE A 206 -17.24 -4.01 5.84
CA ILE A 206 -17.72 -4.63 4.61
C ILE A 206 -16.53 -5.31 3.93
N TYR A 207 -16.59 -6.63 3.82
CA TYR A 207 -15.52 -7.48 3.30
C TYR A 207 -15.97 -8.20 2.04
N GLU A 208 -15.02 -8.55 1.18
CA GLU A 208 -15.25 -9.43 0.04
C GLU A 208 -15.41 -10.89 0.47
N SER A 209 -15.98 -11.71 -0.41
CA SER A 209 -16.26 -13.12 -0.05
C SER A 209 -14.98 -13.94 0.19
N GLU A 210 -13.90 -13.65 -0.54
CA GLU A 210 -12.60 -14.32 -0.39
C GLU A 210 -11.95 -13.98 0.96
N GLU A 211 -11.92 -12.69 1.34
CA GLU A 211 -11.42 -12.24 2.65
C GLU A 211 -12.19 -12.89 3.81
N MET A 212 -13.51 -13.00 3.68
CA MET A 212 -14.34 -13.66 4.70
C MET A 212 -14.03 -15.15 4.86
N GLU A 213 -13.65 -15.83 3.78
CA GLU A 213 -13.22 -17.24 3.83
C GLU A 213 -11.86 -17.36 4.55
N GLU A 214 -10.90 -16.49 4.25
CA GLU A 214 -9.60 -16.46 4.92
C GLU A 214 -9.72 -16.16 6.43
N LEU A 215 -10.57 -15.20 6.79
CA LEU A 215 -10.85 -14.87 8.19
C LEU A 215 -11.51 -16.03 8.94
N ALA A 216 -12.38 -16.80 8.28
CA ALA A 216 -12.97 -18.00 8.86
C ALA A 216 -11.92 -19.10 9.13
N GLU A 217 -10.89 -19.24 8.29
CA GLU A 217 -9.80 -20.22 8.50
C GLU A 217 -9.00 -19.94 9.76
N ILE A 218 -8.83 -18.67 10.13
CA ILE A 218 -8.17 -18.26 11.38
C ILE A 218 -9.12 -18.18 12.58
N GLY A 219 -10.39 -18.57 12.42
CA GLY A 219 -11.38 -18.68 13.48
C GLY A 219 -12.15 -17.40 13.79
N VAL A 220 -12.18 -16.43 12.87
CA VAL A 220 -13.06 -15.26 12.95
C VAL A 220 -14.40 -15.59 12.33
N GLU A 221 -15.47 -15.56 13.12
CA GLU A 221 -16.81 -15.84 12.61
C GLU A 221 -17.43 -14.60 11.95
N GLN A 222 -18.10 -14.80 10.81
CA GLN A 222 -18.74 -13.73 10.03
C GLN A 222 -19.65 -12.83 10.89
N GLU A 223 -20.44 -13.43 11.78
CA GLU A 223 -21.38 -12.70 12.65
C GLU A 223 -20.70 -11.72 13.62
N TRP A 224 -19.39 -11.85 13.84
CA TRP A 224 -18.65 -10.96 14.73
C TRP A 224 -18.24 -9.66 14.03
N ILE A 225 -18.10 -9.65 12.70
CA ILE A 225 -17.47 -8.56 11.93
C ILE A 225 -18.34 -7.98 10.81
N ASP A 226 -19.25 -8.76 10.23
CA ASP A 226 -20.02 -8.37 9.04
C ASP A 226 -20.96 -7.19 9.32
N GLY A 227 -20.76 -6.11 8.56
CA GLY A 227 -21.46 -4.83 8.71
C GLY A 227 -21.10 -4.07 9.99
N ILE A 228 -20.03 -4.45 10.69
CA ILE A 228 -19.61 -3.82 11.95
C ILE A 228 -18.30 -3.05 11.74
N PRO A 229 -18.33 -1.71 11.80
CA PRO A 229 -17.12 -0.91 11.62
C PRO A 229 -16.05 -1.23 12.65
N HIS A 230 -14.79 -1.16 12.24
CA HIS A 230 -13.64 -1.44 13.11
C HIS A 230 -13.58 -0.56 14.37
N PRO A 231 -13.93 0.74 14.35
CA PRO A 231 -14.07 1.53 15.58
C PRO A 231 -15.09 0.97 16.58
N VAL A 232 -16.11 0.25 16.11
CA VAL A 232 -17.10 -0.43 16.97
C VAL A 232 -16.50 -1.72 17.54
N LEU A 233 -15.76 -2.48 16.74
CA LEU A 233 -15.01 -3.66 17.21
C LEU A 233 -14.00 -3.26 18.29
N PHE A 234 -13.27 -2.16 18.09
CA PHE A 234 -12.33 -1.65 19.10
C PHE A 234 -13.05 -1.18 20.38
N ARG A 235 -14.27 -0.63 20.26
CA ARG A 235 -15.09 -0.27 21.42
C ARG A 235 -15.52 -1.51 22.22
N ARG A 236 -15.82 -2.65 21.57
CA ARG A 236 -16.07 -3.93 22.26
C ARG A 236 -14.88 -4.34 23.11
N PHE A 237 -13.68 -4.26 22.54
CA PHE A 237 -12.44 -4.52 23.26
C PHE A 237 -12.27 -3.59 24.48
N CYS A 238 -12.61 -2.29 24.37
CA CYS A 238 -12.58 -1.37 25.51
C CYS A 238 -13.44 -1.86 26.67
N ILE A 239 -14.66 -2.34 26.38
CA ILE A 239 -15.57 -2.87 27.41
C ILE A 239 -15.02 -4.18 27.99
N ALA A 240 -14.51 -5.09 27.16
CA ALA A 240 -13.89 -6.33 27.61
C ALA A 240 -12.64 -6.09 28.47
N ALA A 241 -11.88 -5.03 28.19
CA ALA A 241 -10.73 -4.61 28.99
C ALA A 241 -11.12 -3.90 30.30
N GLY A 242 -12.42 -3.63 30.53
CA GLY A 242 -12.92 -3.01 31.75
C GLY A 242 -12.92 -1.47 31.75
N VAL A 243 -12.87 -0.84 30.57
CA VAL A 243 -12.97 0.63 30.46
C VAL A 243 -14.43 1.04 30.65
N GLU A 244 -14.67 1.99 31.56
CA GLU A 244 -16.02 2.51 31.86
C GLU A 244 -16.58 3.29 30.67
N GLN A 245 -17.86 3.08 30.33
CA GLN A 245 -18.48 3.70 29.15
C GLN A 245 -18.41 5.23 29.15
N ASP A 246 -18.59 5.87 30.31
CA ASP A 246 -18.56 7.33 30.43
C ASP A 246 -17.16 7.90 30.13
N SER A 247 -16.11 7.11 30.38
CA SER A 247 -14.71 7.49 30.10
C SER A 247 -14.31 7.35 28.63
N LEU A 248 -15.18 6.80 27.77
CA LEU A 248 -14.92 6.63 26.32
C LEU A 248 -15.24 7.89 25.48
N THR A 249 -15.49 9.03 26.14
CA THR A 249 -15.89 10.28 25.49
C THR A 249 -14.78 11.31 25.41
N GLU A 250 -13.72 11.17 26.22
CA GLU A 250 -12.60 12.10 26.30
C GLU A 250 -11.29 11.40 25.92
N ASP A 251 -10.62 11.92 24.89
CA ASP A 251 -9.30 11.42 24.49
C ASP A 251 -8.22 11.91 25.45
N ALA A 252 -7.28 11.03 25.80
CA ALA A 252 -6.12 11.45 26.59
C ALA A 252 -5.13 12.26 25.75
N VAL A 253 -4.35 13.11 26.42
CA VAL A 253 -3.38 14.00 25.76
C VAL A 253 -2.38 13.24 24.89
N GLU A 254 -1.97 12.04 25.29
CA GLU A 254 -1.02 11.22 24.56
C GLU A 254 -1.52 10.87 23.15
N VAL A 255 -2.77 10.40 23.04
CA VAL A 255 -3.37 10.08 21.73
C VAL A 255 -3.77 11.33 20.96
N VAL A 256 -4.16 12.42 21.63
CA VAL A 256 -4.42 13.72 20.98
C VAL A 256 -3.14 14.24 20.30
N CYS A 257 -2.03 14.28 21.04
CA CYS A 257 -0.73 14.69 20.50
C CYS A 257 -0.31 13.82 19.32
N TRP A 258 -0.42 12.49 19.47
CA TRP A 258 -0.10 11.56 18.38
C TRP A 258 -0.96 11.84 17.14
N ARG A 259 -2.29 11.93 17.30
CA ARG A 259 -3.26 12.15 16.22
C ARG A 259 -2.99 13.44 15.48
N GLU A 260 -2.81 14.55 16.19
CA GLU A 260 -2.60 15.86 15.57
C GLU A 260 -1.29 15.90 14.77
N MET A 261 -0.22 15.33 15.32
CA MET A 261 1.05 15.21 14.60
C MET A 261 0.92 14.28 13.38
N PHE A 262 0.19 13.18 13.51
CA PHE A 262 -0.02 12.25 12.39
C PHE A 262 -0.85 12.89 11.27
N LEU A 263 -1.96 13.56 11.60
CA LEU A 263 -2.73 14.34 10.63
C LEU A 263 -1.90 15.43 9.97
N SER A 264 -1.01 16.09 10.71
CA SER A 264 -0.08 17.07 10.14
C SER A 264 0.86 16.44 9.10
N ILE A 265 1.30 15.20 9.30
CA ILE A 265 2.10 14.47 8.30
C ILE A 265 1.25 14.18 7.05
N LEU A 266 0.06 13.62 7.23
CA LEU A 266 -0.82 13.24 6.13
C LEU A 266 -1.30 14.44 5.31
N SER A 267 -1.57 15.57 5.96
CA SER A 267 -2.09 16.78 5.30
C SER A 267 -1.00 17.76 4.85
N GLY A 268 0.14 17.81 5.56
CA GLY A 268 1.16 18.84 5.35
C GLY A 268 2.31 18.44 4.42
N GLY A 269 2.59 17.13 4.26
CA GLY A 269 3.67 16.63 3.41
C GLY A 269 3.34 16.56 1.92
N SER A 270 4.21 15.91 1.13
CA SER A 270 3.89 15.46 -0.23
C SER A 270 2.96 14.23 -0.19
N THR A 271 2.37 13.85 -1.32
CA THR A 271 1.55 12.61 -1.37
C THR A 271 2.38 11.36 -1.08
N ALA A 272 3.63 11.32 -1.54
CA ALA A 272 4.58 10.26 -1.20
C ALA A 272 4.88 10.21 0.31
N GLU A 273 5.01 11.36 0.99
CA GLU A 273 5.20 11.41 2.45
C GLU A 273 3.97 10.90 3.20
N ALA A 274 2.77 11.25 2.75
CA ALA A 274 1.53 10.75 3.33
C ALA A 274 1.37 9.23 3.17
N LEU A 275 1.69 8.70 1.99
CA LEU A 275 1.70 7.25 1.71
C LEU A 275 2.77 6.52 2.51
N GLY A 276 3.96 7.10 2.66
CA GLY A 276 5.00 6.54 3.52
C GLY A 276 4.52 6.40 4.97
N ALA A 277 3.78 7.38 5.47
CA ALA A 277 3.27 7.39 6.84
C ALA A 277 2.12 6.40 7.07
N LEU A 278 1.14 6.36 6.16
CA LEU A 278 -0.03 5.49 6.28
C LEU A 278 0.25 4.06 5.79
N GLY A 279 0.79 3.89 4.57
CA GLY A 279 1.07 2.57 4.02
C GLY A 279 2.24 1.89 4.71
N LEU A 280 3.45 2.44 4.53
CA LEU A 280 4.69 1.76 4.96
C LEU A 280 4.93 1.85 6.47
N GLY A 281 4.53 2.96 7.10
CA GLY A 281 4.75 3.20 8.53
C GLY A 281 3.59 2.80 9.44
N THR A 282 2.40 2.53 8.88
CA THR A 282 1.23 2.12 9.67
C THR A 282 0.79 0.73 9.25
N GLU A 283 0.22 0.56 8.06
CA GLU A 283 -0.39 -0.68 7.57
C GLU A 283 0.60 -1.83 7.47
N ASN A 284 1.75 -1.60 6.83
CA ASN A 284 2.81 -2.60 6.64
C ASN A 284 3.35 -3.19 7.96
N VAL A 285 3.16 -2.50 9.10
CA VAL A 285 3.63 -2.98 10.40
C VAL A 285 2.50 -3.48 11.31
N VAL A 286 1.22 -3.31 10.94
CA VAL A 286 0.08 -3.64 11.82
C VAL A 286 0.10 -5.10 12.22
N SER A 287 0.18 -6.02 11.25
CA SER A 287 0.12 -7.46 11.52
C SER A 287 1.23 -7.91 12.49
N THR A 288 2.48 -7.54 12.19
CA THR A 288 3.63 -7.89 13.06
C THR A 288 3.49 -7.27 14.46
N MET A 289 3.02 -6.04 14.55
CA MET A 289 2.85 -5.34 15.82
C MET A 289 1.72 -5.95 16.67
N TYR A 290 0.58 -6.28 16.07
CA TYR A 290 -0.59 -6.79 16.78
C TYR A 290 -0.45 -8.25 17.21
N GLN A 291 0.44 -9.03 16.59
CA GLN A 291 0.84 -10.34 17.11
C GLN A 291 1.33 -10.29 18.57
N HIS A 292 1.87 -9.16 19.03
CA HIS A 292 2.26 -9.00 20.44
C HIS A 292 1.06 -8.90 21.40
N PHE A 293 -0.12 -8.50 20.91
CA PHE A 293 -1.33 -8.40 21.73
C PHE A 293 -2.03 -9.75 21.90
N LEU A 294 -1.95 -10.66 20.91
CA LEU A 294 -2.74 -11.90 20.93
C LEU A 294 -2.55 -12.71 22.22
N PRO A 295 -1.31 -12.95 22.71
CA PRO A 295 -1.14 -13.63 23.99
C PRO A 295 -1.63 -12.78 25.18
N ALA A 296 -1.57 -11.45 25.12
CA ALA A 296 -2.00 -10.60 26.22
C ALA A 296 -3.53 -10.64 26.43
N LEU A 297 -4.31 -10.79 25.35
CA LEU A 297 -5.78 -10.78 25.40
C LEU A 297 -6.36 -11.91 26.26
N GLU A 298 -5.68 -13.05 26.37
CA GLU A 298 -6.11 -14.17 27.24
C GLU A 298 -6.31 -13.75 28.71
N VAL A 299 -5.60 -12.71 29.17
CA VAL A 299 -5.73 -12.18 30.55
C VAL A 299 -7.14 -11.63 30.84
N LEU A 300 -7.86 -11.21 29.79
CA LEU A 300 -9.20 -10.65 29.94
C LEU A 300 -10.27 -11.72 30.17
N GLU A 301 -10.00 -12.98 29.78
CA GLU A 301 -10.98 -14.08 29.81
C GLU A 301 -12.29 -13.71 29.08
N ALA A 302 -12.19 -12.83 28.07
CA ALA A 302 -13.31 -12.37 27.26
C ALA A 302 -13.60 -13.35 26.11
N PRO A 303 -14.86 -13.41 25.61
CA PRO A 303 -15.17 -14.13 24.39
C PRO A 303 -14.34 -13.60 23.19
N PRO A 304 -13.92 -14.47 22.25
CA PRO A 304 -13.14 -14.04 21.07
C PRO A 304 -13.81 -12.91 20.27
N SER A 305 -15.14 -12.89 20.19
CA SER A 305 -15.95 -11.86 19.53
C SER A 305 -15.74 -10.45 20.10
N GLU A 306 -15.37 -10.33 21.38
CA GLU A 306 -15.15 -9.05 22.05
C GLU A 306 -13.74 -8.51 21.83
N THR A 307 -12.80 -9.37 21.40
CA THR A 307 -11.40 -9.00 21.12
C THR A 307 -11.01 -9.18 19.66
N VAL A 308 -11.98 -9.48 18.78
CA VAL A 308 -11.80 -9.85 17.36
C VAL A 308 -11.04 -8.82 16.53
N PHE A 309 -11.03 -7.55 16.97
CA PHE A 309 -10.25 -6.48 16.34
C PHE A 309 -8.78 -6.87 16.15
N PHE A 310 -8.13 -7.52 17.11
CA PHE A 310 -6.71 -7.85 16.98
C PHE A 310 -6.44 -9.04 16.06
N PRO A 311 -7.14 -10.20 16.20
CA PRO A 311 -6.99 -11.30 15.25
C PRO A 311 -7.21 -10.89 13.79
N LEU A 312 -8.23 -10.07 13.52
CA LEU A 312 -8.54 -9.52 12.20
C LEU A 312 -7.31 -8.85 11.56
N HIS A 313 -6.67 -7.96 12.31
CA HIS A 313 -5.51 -7.18 11.83
C HIS A 313 -4.16 -7.86 12.02
N ALA A 314 -4.08 -8.92 12.84
CA ALA A 314 -2.88 -9.71 13.05
C ALA A 314 -2.74 -10.83 12.01
N ALA A 315 -3.84 -11.15 11.30
CA ALA A 315 -3.78 -11.91 10.07
C ALA A 315 -2.84 -11.22 9.07
N VAL A 316 -2.08 -12.00 8.31
CA VAL A 316 -1.32 -11.45 7.20
C VAL A 316 -2.25 -11.47 6.01
N ASP A 317 -2.67 -10.29 5.58
CA ASP A 317 -3.42 -10.10 4.35
C ASP A 317 -2.43 -9.71 3.25
N ASP A 318 -2.16 -10.65 2.34
CA ASP A 318 -1.24 -10.43 1.22
C ASP A 318 -1.83 -9.38 0.24
N HIS A 319 -3.15 -9.27 0.13
CA HIS A 319 -3.84 -8.40 -0.84
C HIS A 319 -3.79 -6.91 -0.46
N HIS A 320 -4.04 -6.59 0.81
CA HIS A 320 -3.96 -5.21 1.30
C HIS A 320 -2.51 -4.68 1.30
N GLN A 321 -1.55 -5.53 1.67
CA GLN A 321 -0.13 -5.17 1.60
C GLN A 321 0.34 -4.94 0.17
N GLU A 322 -0.08 -5.79 -0.78
CA GLU A 322 0.23 -5.65 -2.20
C GLU A 322 -0.30 -4.32 -2.75
N THR A 323 -1.55 -3.98 -2.45
CA THR A 323 -2.21 -2.76 -2.93
C THR A 323 -1.46 -1.48 -2.53
N LEU A 324 -1.09 -1.34 -1.26
CA LEU A 324 -0.32 -0.18 -0.78
C LEU A 324 1.12 -0.17 -1.32
N MET A 325 1.70 -1.36 -1.54
CA MET A 325 3.03 -1.48 -2.13
C MET A 325 3.04 -1.03 -3.59
N ASP A 326 2.00 -1.35 -4.36
CA ASP A 326 1.84 -0.94 -5.75
C ASP A 326 1.70 0.58 -5.89
N ILE A 327 0.88 1.20 -5.03
CA ILE A 327 0.78 2.66 -4.96
C ILE A 327 2.15 3.24 -4.59
N SER A 328 2.85 2.65 -3.62
CA SER A 328 4.18 3.10 -3.20
C SER A 328 5.22 2.98 -4.32
N ARG A 329 5.15 1.93 -5.16
CA ARG A 329 6.01 1.72 -6.33
C ARG A 329 5.89 2.86 -7.33
N HIS A 330 4.67 3.32 -7.59
CA HIS A 330 4.46 4.50 -8.44
C HIS A 330 5.25 5.71 -7.91
N TYR A 331 5.05 6.07 -6.64
CA TYR A 331 5.72 7.26 -6.08
C TYR A 331 7.23 7.05 -5.91
N ALA A 332 7.69 5.82 -5.72
CA ALA A 332 9.10 5.47 -5.62
C ALA A 332 9.86 5.55 -6.97
N ALA A 333 9.18 5.80 -8.09
CA ALA A 333 9.83 5.99 -9.39
C ALA A 333 10.84 7.16 -9.40
N THR A 334 10.64 8.17 -8.54
CA THR A 334 11.54 9.33 -8.43
C THR A 334 12.40 9.27 -7.17
N ALA A 335 13.61 9.83 -7.24
CA ALA A 335 14.48 9.93 -6.06
C ALA A 335 13.88 10.79 -4.93
N GLU A 336 13.05 11.77 -5.27
CA GLU A 336 12.31 12.57 -4.29
C GLU A 336 11.20 11.75 -3.62
N GLY A 337 10.38 11.04 -4.41
CA GLY A 337 9.34 10.18 -3.87
C GLY A 337 9.90 9.08 -2.96
N ARG A 338 11.05 8.48 -3.31
CA ARG A 338 11.76 7.55 -2.41
C ARG A 338 12.13 8.20 -1.07
N ARG A 339 12.71 9.41 -1.08
CA ARG A 339 13.04 10.13 0.16
C ARG A 339 11.79 10.44 0.98
N ASP A 340 10.71 10.84 0.34
CA ASP A 340 9.47 11.23 1.01
C ASP A 340 8.72 10.04 1.59
N LEU A 341 8.64 8.91 0.87
CA LEU A 341 8.10 7.65 1.41
C LEU A 341 8.85 7.24 2.69
N LEU A 342 10.19 7.22 2.64
CA LEU A 342 11.03 6.88 3.78
C LEU A 342 10.84 7.87 4.95
N LYS A 343 10.73 9.17 4.64
CA LYS A 343 10.49 10.23 5.63
C LYS A 343 9.12 10.05 6.31
N GLY A 344 8.07 9.78 5.55
CA GLY A 344 6.73 9.52 6.05
C GLY A 344 6.69 8.33 7.00
N MET A 345 7.26 7.20 6.54
CA MET A 345 7.36 5.96 7.30
C MET A 345 8.07 6.18 8.64
N ARG A 346 9.27 6.79 8.62
CA ARG A 346 10.05 7.05 9.84
C ARG A 346 9.33 7.97 10.81
N LYS A 347 8.62 8.99 10.31
CA LYS A 347 7.84 9.90 11.16
C LYS A 347 6.69 9.15 11.84
N ALA A 348 5.92 8.36 11.11
CA ALA A 348 4.83 7.56 11.65
C ALA A 348 5.32 6.61 12.76
N LEU A 349 6.39 5.87 12.48
CA LEU A 349 6.98 4.94 13.44
C LEU A 349 7.60 5.64 14.65
N SER A 350 8.20 6.82 14.47
CA SER A 350 8.73 7.62 15.58
C SER A 350 7.62 8.11 16.51
N LEU A 351 6.52 8.63 15.95
CA LEU A 351 5.35 9.02 16.72
C LEU A 351 4.79 7.83 17.50
N ARG A 352 4.64 6.67 16.84
CA ARG A 352 4.14 5.45 17.45
C ARG A 352 5.05 4.95 18.58
N ALA A 353 6.36 4.98 18.39
CA ALA A 353 7.31 4.59 19.43
C ALA A 353 7.20 5.53 20.67
N GLY A 354 7.07 6.84 20.45
CA GLY A 354 6.83 7.80 21.53
C GLY A 354 5.50 7.56 22.27
N PHE A 355 4.46 7.16 21.53
CA PHE A 355 3.20 6.75 22.14
C PHE A 355 3.37 5.52 23.04
N TRP A 356 4.14 4.53 22.60
CA TRP A 356 4.47 3.38 23.44
C TRP A 356 5.35 3.72 24.65
N ASP A 357 6.21 4.72 24.57
CA ASP A 357 7.01 5.19 25.71
C ASP A 357 6.12 5.70 26.85
N TRP A 358 5.05 6.44 26.52
CA TRP A 358 4.05 6.86 27.50
C TRP A 358 3.31 5.68 28.10
N LEU A 359 2.76 4.78 27.28
CA LEU A 359 2.03 3.61 27.79
C LEU A 359 2.93 2.69 28.63
N HIS A 360 4.20 2.54 28.28
CA HIS A 360 5.13 1.75 29.06
C HIS A 360 5.33 2.33 30.45
N THR A 361 5.58 3.64 30.54
CA THR A 361 5.78 4.34 31.81
C THR A 361 4.53 4.26 32.68
N ARG A 362 3.37 4.46 32.08
CA ARG A 362 2.06 4.33 32.73
C ARG A 362 1.85 2.91 33.26
N ALA A 363 2.09 1.89 32.45
CA ALA A 363 1.94 0.49 32.86
C ALA A 363 2.91 0.08 33.99
N LEU A 364 4.16 0.55 33.96
CA LEU A 364 5.15 0.27 35.01
C LEU A 364 4.80 0.93 36.35
N THR A 365 4.06 2.04 36.30
CA THR A 365 3.68 2.82 37.49
C THR A 365 2.21 2.68 37.87
N GLN A 366 1.41 1.96 37.07
CA GLN A 366 -0.04 1.88 37.16
C GLN A 366 -0.68 3.28 37.17
N GLY A 367 -0.21 4.17 36.30
CA GLY A 367 -0.70 5.54 36.14
C GLY A 367 -0.20 6.56 37.17
N LYS A 368 0.58 6.12 38.18
CA LYS A 368 1.12 7.02 39.20
C LYS A 368 2.09 8.07 38.66
N CYS A 369 2.67 7.83 37.48
CA CYS A 369 3.50 8.84 36.81
C CYS A 369 2.74 10.14 36.48
N ASP A 370 1.42 10.09 36.44
CA ASP A 370 0.58 11.25 36.13
C ASP A 370 0.10 11.98 37.40
N GLU A 371 0.30 11.39 38.58
CA GLU A 371 -0.10 12.02 39.85
C GLU A 371 0.65 13.34 40.06
N GLY A 372 -0.10 14.44 40.18
CA GLY A 372 0.47 15.78 40.34
C GLY A 372 0.94 16.44 39.03
N ALA A 373 0.78 15.77 37.88
CA ALA A 373 0.87 16.44 36.59
C ALA A 373 -0.34 17.37 36.42
N THR A 374 -0.15 18.48 35.70
CA THR A 374 -1.25 19.38 35.33
C THR A 374 -2.05 18.71 34.20
N LEU A 375 -2.91 17.74 34.55
CA LEU A 375 -3.67 16.92 33.61
C LEU A 375 -4.97 17.59 33.10
N MET A 376 -5.18 18.88 33.39
CA MET A 376 -6.29 19.62 32.80
C MET A 376 -5.80 20.33 31.54
N PHE A 377 -6.26 19.86 30.39
CA PHE A 377 -6.36 20.67 29.16
C PHE A 377 -7.79 21.17 29.00
#